data_AF-A0A7S1MNH1-F1
#
_entry.id   AF-A0A7S1MNH1-F1
#
_cell.length_a   1.000
_cell.length_b   1.000
_cell.length_c   1.000
_cell.angle_alpha   90.00
_cell.angle_beta   90.00
_cell.angle_gamma   90.00
#
_symmetry.space_group_name_H-M   'P 1'
#
loop_
_entity.id
_entity.type
_entity.pdbx_description
1 polymer ?
#
loop_
_entity_poly.entity_id
_entity_poly.type
_entity_poly.pdbx_seq_one_letter_code
_entity_poly.pdbx_strand_id
1 'polypeptide(L)'
;HVQLQTLTAHRHVGGVRAEVEGWAERLRTVSDVIDEWITMQKNWMYLEFIFSSPDIKVQLKAESEAFDKVDSFFLAITGKAATKKNVLSICTEPGVRESLKTNNQAIDMIQK
;
A
#
# COMPACT_ATOMS: atom_id res chain seq x y z
N HIS A 1 -7.51 4.95 22.27
CA HIS A 1 -7.33 3.61 22.86
C HIS A 1 -8.23 3.32 24.07
N VAL A 2 -8.70 4.31 24.86
CA VAL A 2 -9.46 4.05 26.11
C VAL A 2 -11.00 3.96 25.97
N GLN A 3 -11.58 4.37 24.84
CA GLN A 3 -13.04 4.42 24.66
C GLN A 3 -13.68 3.09 24.19
N LEU A 4 -12.87 2.13 23.71
CA LEU A 4 -13.38 0.82 23.27
C LEU A 4 -13.65 -0.13 24.45
N GLN A 5 -12.92 0.00 25.56
CA GLN A 5 -13.07 -0.92 26.70
C GLN A 5 -14.40 -0.73 27.44
N THR A 6 -14.93 0.49 27.48
CA THR A 6 -16.20 0.81 28.17
C THR A 6 -17.44 0.29 27.41
N LEU A 7 -17.36 0.12 26.09
CA LEU A 7 -18.45 -0.44 25.27
C LEU A 7 -18.66 -1.95 25.48
N THR A 8 -17.64 -2.65 25.98
CA THR A 8 -17.69 -4.09 26.23
C THR A 8 -18.51 -4.51 27.46
N ALA A 9 -18.97 -3.57 28.28
CA ALA A 9 -19.63 -3.83 29.55
C ALA A 9 -21.16 -3.98 29.48
N HIS A 10 -21.80 -3.72 28.33
CA HIS A 10 -23.26 -3.77 28.23
C HIS A 10 -23.78 -5.10 27.66
N ARG A 11 -24.81 -5.66 28.30
CA ARG A 11 -25.40 -7.01 28.10
C ARG A 11 -26.02 -7.31 26.71
N HIS A 12 -25.76 -6.50 25.68
CA HIS A 12 -26.16 -6.76 24.29
C HIS A 12 -24.96 -7.00 23.33
N VAL A 13 -23.76 -7.26 23.89
CA VAL A 13 -22.48 -7.37 23.16
C VAL A 13 -22.20 -8.78 22.60
N GLY A 14 -23.22 -9.62 22.42
CA GLY A 14 -23.05 -10.93 21.76
C GLY A 14 -22.89 -10.80 20.23
N GLY A 15 -23.78 -10.06 19.58
CA GLY A 15 -23.75 -9.84 18.13
C GLY A 15 -22.76 -8.75 17.71
N VAL A 16 -22.68 -7.66 18.49
CA VAL A 16 -21.85 -6.49 18.15
C VAL A 16 -20.35 -6.77 18.33
N ARG A 17 -19.95 -7.66 19.25
CA ARG A 17 -18.52 -7.99 19.44
C ARG A 17 -17.91 -8.61 18.19
N ALA A 18 -18.60 -9.55 17.54
CA ALA A 18 -18.12 -10.18 16.32
C ALA A 18 -17.99 -9.18 15.16
N GLU A 19 -18.92 -8.23 15.05
CA GLU A 19 -18.82 -7.15 14.07
C GLU A 19 -17.65 -6.21 14.37
N VAL A 20 -17.46 -5.82 15.63
CA VAL A 20 -16.35 -4.94 16.05
C VAL A 20 -15.00 -5.61 15.85
N GLU A 21 -14.86 -6.90 16.16
CA GLU A 21 -13.64 -7.68 15.91
C GLU A 21 -13.35 -7.79 14.41
N GLY A 22 -14.37 -8.06 13.59
CA GLY A 22 -14.24 -8.08 12.13
C GLY A 22 -13.81 -6.73 11.53
N TRP A 23 -14.35 -5.63 12.06
CA TRP A 23 -13.92 -4.28 11.65
C TRP A 23 -12.50 -3.96 12.10
N ALA A 24 -12.11 -4.39 13.31
CA ALA A 24 -10.76 -4.19 13.81
C ALA A 24 -9.71 -4.91 12.94
N GLU A 25 -9.99 -6.14 12.50
CA GLU A 25 -9.10 -6.90 11.61
C GLU A 25 -8.99 -6.24 10.22
N ARG A 26 -10.12 -5.79 9.65
CA ARG A 26 -10.12 -5.07 8.37
C ARG A 26 -9.31 -3.79 8.45
N LEU A 27 -9.51 -2.98 9.50
CA LEU A 27 -8.76 -1.74 9.71
C LEU A 27 -7.27 -1.99 9.92
N ARG A 28 -6.90 -3.07 10.63
CA ARG A 28 -5.50 -3.46 10.78
C ARG A 28 -4.87 -3.80 9.43
N THR A 29 -5.57 -4.57 8.60
CA THR A 29 -5.12 -4.92 7.24
C THR A 29 -4.93 -3.67 6.39
N VAL A 30 -5.87 -2.73 6.47
CA VAL A 30 -5.75 -1.44 5.79
C VAL A 30 -4.52 -0.67 6.25
N SER A 31 -4.29 -0.58 7.55
CA SER A 31 -3.12 0.12 8.10
C SER A 31 -1.82 -0.47 7.56
N ASP A 32 -1.68 -1.80 7.62
CA ASP A 32 -0.49 -2.50 7.12
C ASP A 32 -0.27 -2.24 5.62
N VAL A 33 -1.34 -2.24 4.81
CA VAL A 33 -1.26 -1.98 3.37
C VAL A 33 -0.89 -0.52 3.07
N ILE A 34 -1.44 0.43 3.84
CA ILE A 34 -1.10 1.85 3.68
C ILE A 34 0.36 2.10 4.02
N ASP A 35 0.89 1.50 5.09
CA ASP A 35 2.29 1.69 5.48
C ASP A 35 3.26 1.16 4.40
N GLU A 36 2.97 -0.01 3.83
CA GLU A 36 3.73 -0.55 2.69
C GLU A 36 3.63 0.35 1.46
N TRP A 37 2.44 0.91 1.19
CA TRP A 37 2.23 1.80 0.05
C TRP A 37 2.93 3.15 0.23
N ILE A 38 2.91 3.74 1.42
CA ILE A 38 3.65 4.98 1.71
C ILE A 38 5.16 4.74 1.53
N THR A 39 5.67 3.58 1.95
CA THR A 39 7.08 3.21 1.75
C THR A 39 7.40 3.12 0.25
N MET A 40 6.55 2.43 -0.51
CA MET A 40 6.65 2.35 -1.97
C MET A 40 6.66 3.73 -2.63
N GLN A 41 5.75 4.62 -2.23
CA GLN A 41 5.62 5.97 -2.77
C GLN A 41 6.88 6.80 -2.54
N LYS A 42 7.47 6.74 -1.34
CA LYS A 42 8.69 7.48 -1.02
C LYS A 42 9.85 7.02 -1.89
N ASN A 43 10.04 5.71 -2.02
CA ASN A 43 11.14 5.16 -2.81
C ASN A 43 10.92 5.39 -4.31
N TRP A 44 9.67 5.28 -4.79
CA TRP A 44 9.30 5.62 -6.17
C TRP A 44 9.61 7.09 -6.50
N MET A 45 9.27 8.04 -5.62
CA MET A 45 9.54 9.47 -5.83
C MET A 45 11.03 9.77 -5.91
N TYR A 46 11.85 9.07 -5.11
CA TYR A 46 13.31 9.20 -5.20
C TYR A 46 13.84 8.69 -6.55
N LEU A 47 13.37 7.52 -7.00
CA LEU A 47 13.78 6.95 -8.28
C LEU A 47 13.27 7.76 -9.48
N GLU A 48 12.06 8.32 -9.40
CA GLU A 48 11.50 9.20 -10.43
C GLU A 48 12.40 10.43 -10.63
N PHE A 49 12.87 11.03 -9.54
CA PHE A 49 13.83 12.14 -9.61
C PHE A 49 15.16 11.72 -10.27
N ILE A 50 15.71 10.55 -9.92
CA ILE A 50 16.99 10.06 -10.46
C ILE A 50 16.87 9.72 -11.96
N PHE A 51 15.83 8.97 -12.34
CA PHE A 51 15.55 8.61 -13.73
C PHE A 51 14.92 9.74 -14.55
N SER A 52 14.68 10.92 -13.97
CA SER A 52 14.33 12.12 -14.75
C SER A 52 15.50 12.57 -15.65
N SER A 53 16.75 12.23 -15.27
CA SER A 53 17.94 12.53 -16.05
C SER A 53 18.11 11.58 -17.25
N PRO A 54 18.16 12.10 -18.50
CA PRO A 54 18.35 11.28 -19.69
C PRO A 54 19.69 10.51 -19.67
N ASP A 55 20.74 11.13 -19.15
CA ASP A 55 22.08 10.51 -19.07
C ASP A 55 22.09 9.31 -18.13
N ILE A 56 21.39 9.41 -16.99
CA ILE A 56 21.28 8.31 -16.02
C ILE A 56 20.44 7.17 -16.60
N LYS A 57 19.36 7.46 -17.34
CA LYS A 57 18.55 6.44 -18.02
C LYS A 57 19.36 5.63 -19.04
N VAL A 58 20.30 6.26 -19.74
CA VAL A 58 21.17 5.57 -20.70
C VAL A 58 22.20 4.70 -19.97
N GLN A 59 22.76 5.19 -18.86
CA GLN A 59 23.75 4.46 -18.06
C GLN A 59 23.14 3.26 -17.33
N LEU A 60 21.94 3.42 -16.77
CA LEU A 60 21.22 2.45 -15.96
C LEU A 60 19.96 1.96 -16.68
N LYS A 61 20.15 1.47 -17.90
CA LYS A 61 19.03 1.08 -18.78
C LYS A 61 18.20 -0.07 -18.20
N ALA A 62 18.85 -1.08 -17.61
CA ALA A 62 18.16 -2.23 -17.04
C ALA A 62 17.31 -1.85 -15.83
N GLU A 63 17.85 -0.98 -14.98
CA GLU A 63 17.21 -0.43 -13.80
C GLU A 63 16.06 0.52 -14.17
N SER A 64 16.23 1.34 -15.22
CA SER A 64 15.17 2.18 -15.77
C SER A 64 14.00 1.34 -16.30
N GLU A 65 14.27 0.27 -17.06
CA GLU A 65 13.22 -0.64 -17.56
C GLU A 65 12.51 -1.39 -16.42
N ALA A 66 13.21 -1.67 -15.32
CA ALA A 66 12.61 -2.24 -14.11
C ALA A 66 11.74 -1.20 -13.38
N PHE A 67 12.21 0.05 -13.29
CA PHE A 67 11.46 1.16 -12.69
C PHE A 67 10.16 1.45 -13.46
N ASP A 68 10.18 1.44 -14.80
CA ASP A 68 8.98 1.70 -15.62
C ASP A 68 7.83 0.70 -15.35
N LYS A 69 8.17 -0.55 -14.99
CA LYS A 69 7.17 -1.56 -14.59
C LYS A 69 6.53 -1.23 -13.25
N VAL A 70 7.36 -0.80 -12.30
CA VAL A 70 6.92 -0.38 -10.96
C VAL A 70 6.08 0.90 -11.06
N ASP A 71 6.49 1.84 -11.89
CA ASP A 71 5.78 3.08 -12.19
C ASP A 71 4.37 2.82 -12.72
N SER A 72 4.26 1.99 -13.75
CA SER A 72 2.97 1.61 -14.34
C SER A 72 2.02 1.00 -13.30
N PHE A 73 2.54 0.14 -12.41
CA PHE A 73 1.76 -0.44 -11.33
C PHE A 73 1.36 0.59 -10.28
N PHE A 74 2.27 1.46 -9.87
CA PHE A 74 2.01 2.53 -8.91
C PHE A 74 0.90 3.48 -9.40
N LEU A 75 0.98 3.91 -10.66
CA LEU A 75 -0.04 4.75 -11.30
C LEU A 75 -1.40 4.03 -11.41
N ALA A 76 -1.41 2.73 -11.70
CA ALA A 76 -2.64 1.96 -11.76
C ALA A 76 -3.33 1.87 -10.39
N ILE A 77 -2.58 1.64 -9.30
CA ILE A 77 -3.15 1.56 -7.96
C ILE A 77 -3.58 2.95 -7.46
N THR A 78 -2.75 3.98 -7.62
CA THR A 78 -3.13 5.35 -7.23
C THR A 78 -4.33 5.85 -8.02
N GLY A 79 -4.43 5.56 -9.31
CA GLY A 79 -5.61 5.87 -10.12
C GLY A 79 -6.87 5.13 -9.65
N LYS A 80 -6.75 3.84 -9.29
CA LYS A 80 -7.85 3.08 -8.68
C LYS A 80 -8.29 3.69 -7.34
N ALA A 81 -7.38 4.14 -6.50
CA ALA A 81 -7.70 4.79 -5.23
C ALA A 81 -8.28 6.21 -5.37
N ALA A 82 -7.84 6.97 -6.37
CA ALA A 82 -8.46 8.25 -6.69
C ALA A 82 -9.92 8.08 -7.14
N THR A 83 -10.21 7.01 -7.89
CA THR A 83 -11.55 6.71 -8.42
C THR A 83 -12.46 6.07 -7.39
N LYS A 84 -11.98 5.03 -6.70
CA LYS A 84 -12.66 4.40 -5.57
C LYS A 84 -12.10 4.99 -4.28
N LYS A 85 -12.77 6.01 -3.73
CA LYS A 85 -12.50 6.58 -2.38
C LYS A 85 -12.73 5.59 -1.22
N ASN A 86 -12.71 4.29 -1.49
CA ASN A 86 -12.86 3.22 -0.52
C ASN A 86 -11.53 2.48 -0.40
N VAL A 87 -10.65 3.06 0.41
CA VAL A 87 -9.35 2.49 0.80
C VAL A 87 -9.51 1.08 1.38
N LEU A 88 -10.60 0.79 2.10
CA LEU A 88 -10.90 -0.55 2.59
C LEU A 88 -11.06 -1.54 1.44
N SER A 89 -11.86 -1.23 0.42
CA SER A 89 -12.06 -2.13 -0.72
C SER A 89 -10.78 -2.40 -1.51
N ILE A 90 -9.84 -1.47 -1.54
CA ILE A 90 -8.57 -1.62 -2.28
C ILE A 90 -7.56 -2.40 -1.43
N CYS A 91 -7.48 -2.10 -0.13
CA CYS A 91 -6.54 -2.78 0.77
C CYS A 91 -6.97 -4.21 1.11
N THR A 92 -8.27 -4.51 1.03
CA THR A 92 -8.80 -5.87 1.20
C THR A 92 -8.96 -6.62 -0.11
N GLU A 93 -8.56 -6.05 -1.26
CA GLU A 93 -8.58 -6.77 -2.54
C GLU A 93 -7.48 -7.84 -2.53
N PRO A 94 -7.82 -9.11 -2.82
CA PRO A 94 -6.84 -10.18 -2.81
C PRO A 94 -5.72 -9.91 -3.83
N GLY A 95 -4.47 -10.09 -3.40
CA GLY A 95 -3.28 -9.90 -4.24
C GLY A 95 -2.68 -8.48 -4.24
N VAL A 96 -3.38 -7.46 -3.73
CA VAL A 96 -2.81 -6.08 -3.64
C VAL A 96 -1.61 -6.06 -2.69
N ARG A 97 -1.72 -6.73 -1.54
CA ARG A 97 -0.63 -6.81 -0.55
C ARG A 97 0.61 -7.52 -1.10
N GLU A 98 0.42 -8.63 -1.80
CA GLU A 98 1.53 -9.39 -2.41
C GLU A 98 2.19 -8.56 -3.51
N SER A 99 1.37 -7.94 -4.36
CA SER A 99 1.87 -7.08 -5.43
C SER A 99 2.66 -5.88 -4.88
N LEU A 100 2.18 -5.23 -3.81
CA LEU A 100 2.92 -4.15 -3.14
C LEU A 100 4.27 -4.63 -2.60
N LYS A 101 4.32 -5.81 -1.95
CA LYS A 101 5.58 -6.39 -1.47
C LYS A 101 6.55 -6.70 -2.60
N THR A 102 6.08 -7.29 -3.70
CA THR A 102 6.92 -7.58 -4.87
C THR A 102 7.47 -6.29 -5.49
N ASN A 103 6.65 -5.24 -5.58
CA ASN A 103 7.09 -3.95 -6.11
C ASN A 103 8.08 -3.25 -5.16
N ASN A 104 7.87 -3.32 -3.84
CA ASN A 104 8.84 -2.82 -2.86
C ASN A 104 10.19 -3.55 -3.00
N GLN A 105 10.19 -4.87 -3.15
CA GLN A 105 11.41 -5.64 -3.40
C GLN A 105 12.09 -5.26 -4.73
N ALA A 106 11.32 -4.99 -5.78
CA ALA A 106 11.87 -4.53 -7.06
C ALA A 106 12.54 -3.16 -6.91
N ILE A 107 11.94 -2.24 -6.15
CA ILE A 107 12.54 -0.94 -5.83
C ILE A 107 13.83 -1.12 -5.02
N ASP A 108 13.86 -2.00 -4.03
CA ASP A 108 15.09 -2.29 -3.26
C ASP A 108 16.21 -2.86 -4.13
N MET A 109 15.88 -3.65 -5.16
CA MET A 109 16.87 -4.15 -6.13
C MET A 109 17.42 -3.06 -7.03
N ILE A 110 16.60 -2.06 -7.40
CA ILE A 110 17.02 -0.92 -8.21
C ILE A 110 17.92 0.04 -7.41
N GLN A 111 17.74 0.11 -6.09
CA GLN A 111 18.51 0.99 -5.20
C GLN A 111 19.84 0.38 -4.69
N LYS A 112 20.09 -0.91 -4.94
CA LYS A 112 21.33 -1.60 -4.54
C LYS A 112 22.40 -1.49 -5.60
#